data_AF-A0DMH5-F1
#
_entry.id   AF-A0DMH5-F1
#
_cell.length_a   1.000
_cell.length_b   1.000
_cell.length_c   1.000
_cell.angle_alpha   90.00
_cell.angle_beta   90.00
_cell.angle_gamma   90.00
#
_symmetry.space_group_name_H-M   'P 1'
#
loop_
_entity.id
_entity.type
_entity.pdbx_description
1 polymer ?
#
loop_
_entity_poly.entity_id
_entity_poly.type
_entity_poly.pdbx_seq_one_letter_code
_entity_poly.pdbx_strand_id
1 'polypeptide(L)'
;MHKQLPNYILTPSTHYITKTPEKAINTSPFRGSSFSDKQSMTPNKQNIGYHYVQQQTINQNTKHQIPYYENASPLVHESKQHLMQRVQNLEENLREIVKKYDQSKEDLERERTIKYDSNRNYSQLYQRYQDQEREVLKYQQVAKSIETMQKQVQRELQEQKEKWNAKNNEIQEQKKVQEKLQSILKQKEREINDFKLKLKEEREFRSYENQRLVQEFTQTYQDLTLQNDQLIQENNELRTLILEIDNQPQPYSSANQSQQNIQADSDYLEDPQLRQIVQQYLTKNEESYLDQISDKQLRAAVSIIKEIFQTVTSQQLKEIKSQQFQQPKQISEEIEINLLEARKNREFLIKEIKNKMDKIVKSKEFDLIEFNEIQKEIEELKKQLSSVENIIQEMEQQLILNPHRNSCVSFDDHEFQ
;
A
#
# COMPACT_ATOMS: atom_id res chain seq x y z
N MET A 1 9.31 2.59 56.97
CA MET A 1 10.46 2.47 56.04
C MET A 1 10.62 3.79 55.30
N HIS A 2 11.79 4.42 55.43
CA HIS A 2 12.07 5.76 54.94
C HIS A 2 12.05 5.84 53.41
N LYS A 3 11.25 6.76 52.87
CA LYS A 3 11.36 7.22 51.48
C LYS A 3 12.18 8.51 51.47
N GLN A 4 13.35 8.47 50.83
CA GLN A 4 14.09 9.66 50.43
C GLN A 4 13.43 10.27 49.18
N LEU A 5 13.25 11.58 49.22
CA LEU A 5 12.93 12.44 48.07
C LEU A 5 14.23 12.83 47.34
N PRO A 6 14.24 12.92 46.00
CA PRO A 6 15.21 13.73 45.28
C PRO A 6 14.67 15.14 44.98
N ASN A 7 15.63 16.05 44.90
CA ASN A 7 15.54 17.50 44.86
C ASN A 7 14.83 18.11 43.64
N TYR A 8 14.30 19.30 43.91
CA TYR A 8 13.83 20.33 42.99
C TYR A 8 14.95 20.83 42.04
N ILE A 9 14.60 21.09 40.78
CA ILE A 9 15.17 22.20 40.01
C ILE A 9 14.01 23.01 39.41
N LEU A 10 14.01 24.31 39.72
CA LEU A 10 13.09 25.31 39.22
C LEU A 10 13.25 25.55 37.73
N THR A 11 12.14 25.66 37.00
CA THR A 11 12.04 26.40 35.73
C THR A 11 11.29 27.71 36.01
N PRO A 12 11.71 28.86 35.47
CA PRO A 12 10.86 30.04 35.51
C PRO A 12 9.84 29.99 34.37
N SER A 13 8.58 30.21 34.75
CA SER A 13 7.41 30.39 33.90
C SER A 13 7.30 31.82 33.39
N THR A 14 6.63 32.01 32.26
CA THR A 14 5.58 33.02 31.97
C THR A 14 5.22 32.91 30.49
N HIS A 15 4.06 32.36 30.12
CA HIS A 15 2.73 32.96 30.06
C HIS A 15 2.53 34.00 28.94
N TYR A 16 1.56 33.64 28.08
CA TYR A 16 1.03 34.23 26.86
C TYR A 16 0.56 35.69 26.97
N ILE A 17 0.46 36.40 25.84
CA ILE A 17 -0.80 36.82 25.20
C ILE A 17 -0.54 37.54 23.86
N THR A 18 -1.33 37.14 22.88
CA THR A 18 -1.52 37.70 21.54
C THR A 18 -2.28 39.04 21.55
N LYS A 19 -1.90 39.98 20.68
CA LYS A 19 -2.84 40.92 20.02
C LYS A 19 -2.33 41.28 18.63
N THR A 20 -3.12 40.95 17.62
CA THR A 20 -3.09 41.53 16.26
C THR A 20 -3.49 43.01 16.28
N PRO A 21 -3.22 43.74 15.19
CA PRO A 21 -4.35 44.25 14.43
C PRO A 21 -4.21 44.09 12.90
N GLU A 22 -5.36 43.86 12.28
CA GLU A 22 -5.65 43.87 10.85
C GLU A 22 -5.71 45.31 10.26
N LYS A 23 -5.42 45.39 8.95
CA LYS A 23 -5.95 46.30 7.89
C LYS A 23 -5.52 47.78 7.81
N ALA A 24 -4.81 48.09 6.73
CA ALA A 24 -5.19 49.01 5.62
C ALA A 24 -4.03 49.05 4.59
N ILE A 25 -4.10 48.32 3.46
CA ILE A 25 -4.62 48.72 2.14
C ILE A 25 -3.80 49.84 1.45
N ASN A 26 -3.39 49.54 0.19
CA ASN A 26 -2.88 50.40 -0.89
C ASN A 26 -1.44 50.92 -0.73
N THR A 27 -0.46 50.55 -1.56
CA THR A 27 -0.45 50.80 -3.00
C THR A 27 0.60 49.93 -3.73
N SER A 28 0.13 49.27 -4.78
CA SER A 28 0.88 48.83 -5.98
C SER A 28 0.07 49.46 -7.14
N PRO A 29 0.60 49.80 -8.34
CA PRO A 29 1.68 49.08 -9.01
C PRO A 29 2.66 49.92 -9.84
N PHE A 30 3.89 49.44 -10.01
CA PHE A 30 4.66 49.75 -11.22
C PHE A 30 4.53 48.57 -12.20
N ARG A 31 3.60 48.73 -13.14
CA ARG A 31 3.62 47.99 -14.41
C ARG A 31 4.64 48.66 -15.34
N GLY A 32 5.36 47.85 -16.10
CA GLY A 32 6.32 48.29 -17.10
C GLY A 32 5.71 48.92 -18.36
N SER A 33 6.59 49.60 -19.08
CA SER A 33 6.57 49.92 -20.52
C SER A 33 8.01 50.33 -20.86
N SER A 34 8.80 49.53 -21.60
CA SER A 34 8.86 49.36 -23.07
C SER A 34 9.54 50.53 -23.81
N PHE A 35 10.70 50.22 -24.44
CA PHE A 35 11.51 51.02 -25.40
C PHE A 35 12.24 52.25 -24.78
N SER A 36 13.46 52.64 -25.13
CA SER A 36 14.26 52.51 -26.35
C SER A 36 15.73 52.85 -26.08
N ASP A 37 16.59 52.45 -27.02
CA ASP A 37 17.87 53.06 -27.40
C ASP A 37 19.12 52.92 -26.52
N LYS A 38 20.08 52.19 -27.10
CA LYS A 38 21.50 52.54 -27.25
C LYS A 38 22.16 53.22 -26.05
N GLN A 39 22.99 52.46 -25.33
CA GLN A 39 24.41 52.78 -25.24
C GLN A 39 25.20 51.59 -24.69
N SER A 40 26.02 51.01 -25.57
CA SER A 40 27.23 50.31 -25.18
C SER A 40 28.17 51.32 -24.51
N MET A 41 28.45 51.15 -23.22
CA MET A 41 29.63 51.76 -22.59
C MET A 41 30.47 50.66 -21.98
N THR A 42 31.49 50.30 -22.74
CA THR A 42 32.71 49.62 -22.31
C THR A 42 33.24 50.18 -20.99
N PRO A 43 33.77 49.36 -20.07
CA PRO A 43 34.47 49.86 -18.90
C PRO A 43 35.79 50.49 -19.34
N ASN A 44 35.94 51.80 -19.13
CA ASN A 44 37.24 52.46 -19.21
C ASN A 44 38.14 51.88 -18.12
N LYS A 45 39.17 51.12 -18.53
CA LYS A 45 40.36 50.88 -17.71
C LYS A 45 41.01 52.25 -17.45
N GLN A 46 40.77 52.83 -16.28
CA GLN A 46 41.64 53.89 -15.79
C GLN A 46 42.95 53.25 -15.36
N ASN A 47 43.95 53.40 -16.22
CA ASN A 47 45.35 53.26 -15.84
C ASN A 47 45.61 54.19 -14.66
N ILE A 48 45.95 53.61 -13.50
CA ILE A 48 46.58 54.33 -12.41
C ILE A 48 48.01 54.64 -12.88
N GLY A 49 48.14 55.74 -13.64
CA GLY A 49 49.43 56.35 -13.90
C GLY A 49 49.88 57.04 -12.62
N TYR A 50 50.90 56.50 -11.98
CA TYR A 50 51.65 57.23 -10.97
C TYR A 50 52.11 58.56 -11.60
N HIS A 51 51.60 59.69 -11.11
CA HIS A 51 52.29 60.95 -11.35
C HIS A 51 53.64 60.84 -10.65
N TYR A 52 54.67 60.52 -11.43
CA TYR A 52 56.02 60.92 -11.10
C TYR A 52 55.96 62.42 -10.85
N VAL A 53 56.03 62.78 -9.57
CA VAL A 53 56.39 64.12 -9.14
C VAL A 53 57.73 64.37 -9.82
N GLN A 54 57.71 65.13 -10.91
CA GLN A 54 58.92 65.77 -11.41
C GLN A 54 59.46 66.52 -10.20
N GLN A 55 60.59 66.05 -9.68
CA GLN A 55 61.50 66.86 -8.91
C GLN A 55 61.83 68.05 -9.81
N GLN A 56 61.05 69.12 -9.70
CA GLN A 56 61.52 70.44 -10.01
C GLN A 56 62.66 70.67 -9.01
N THR A 57 63.87 70.42 -9.51
CA THR A 57 65.08 71.00 -8.98
C THR A 57 64.82 72.49 -8.82
N ILE A 58 64.54 72.89 -7.58
CA ILE A 58 64.55 74.28 -7.18
C ILE A 58 65.99 74.73 -7.42
N ASN A 59 66.21 75.36 -8.57
CA ASN A 59 67.37 76.20 -8.84
C ASN A 59 67.27 77.42 -7.91
N GLN A 60 67.57 77.23 -6.62
CA GLN A 60 67.90 78.32 -5.72
C GLN A 60 69.36 78.67 -5.95
N ASN A 61 69.60 79.34 -7.08
CA ASN A 61 70.83 80.08 -7.32
C ASN A 61 70.46 81.56 -7.45
N THR A 62 69.84 82.11 -6.42
CA THR A 62 69.90 83.54 -6.13
C THR A 62 70.90 83.73 -5.01
N LYS A 63 72.19 83.63 -5.35
CA LYS A 63 73.19 84.42 -4.65
C LYS A 63 72.68 85.86 -4.74
N HIS A 64 72.15 86.40 -3.65
CA HIS A 64 72.18 87.83 -3.48
C HIS A 64 73.65 88.23 -3.54
N GLN A 65 74.05 88.81 -4.68
CA GLN A 65 75.23 89.65 -4.75
C GLN A 65 74.97 90.80 -3.79
N ILE A 66 75.42 90.66 -2.55
CA ILE A 66 75.71 91.82 -1.72
C ILE A 66 76.92 92.45 -2.41
N PRO A 67 76.83 93.70 -2.91
CA PRO A 67 77.99 94.36 -3.50
C PRO A 67 79.11 94.39 -2.47
N TYR A 68 80.23 93.76 -2.83
CA TYR A 68 81.48 93.87 -2.10
C TYR A 68 81.98 95.30 -2.27
N TYR A 69 81.74 96.16 -1.28
CA TYR A 69 82.42 97.45 -1.20
C TYR A 69 83.76 97.20 -0.54
N GLU A 70 84.78 96.97 -1.37
CA GLU A 70 86.16 96.96 -0.91
C GLU A 70 86.71 98.39 -0.86
N ASN A 71 87.15 98.77 0.34
CA ASN A 71 88.19 99.74 0.65
C ASN A 71 87.86 101.26 0.61
N ALA A 72 87.71 101.78 1.83
CA ALA A 72 88.43 102.94 2.40
C ALA A 72 88.41 104.29 1.63
N SER A 73 87.66 105.26 2.18
CA SER A 73 88.23 106.51 2.75
C SER A 73 87.13 107.30 3.51
N PRO A 74 87.44 108.00 4.61
CA PRO A 74 86.44 108.45 5.58
C PRO A 74 85.99 109.91 5.33
N LEU A 75 84.77 110.24 5.78
CA LEU A 75 84.13 111.56 5.77
C LEU A 75 83.81 112.17 4.40
N VAL A 76 82.78 111.63 3.73
CA VAL A 76 81.88 112.48 2.93
C VAL A 76 80.79 112.98 3.87
N HIS A 77 80.73 114.29 4.13
CA HIS A 77 79.56 114.90 4.76
C HIS A 77 78.37 114.78 3.81
N GLU A 78 77.61 113.70 3.96
CA GLU A 78 76.34 113.51 3.28
C GLU A 78 75.44 114.72 3.61
N SER A 79 74.85 115.35 2.59
CA SER A 79 73.96 116.48 2.85
C SER A 79 72.79 116.01 3.71
N LYS A 80 72.33 116.86 4.64
CA LYS A 80 71.23 116.51 5.56
C LYS A 80 69.98 115.98 4.83
N GLN A 81 69.74 116.47 3.60
CA GLN A 81 68.65 116.00 2.73
C GLN A 81 68.87 114.57 2.20
N HIS A 82 70.10 114.22 1.77
CA HIS A 82 70.41 112.85 1.32
C HIS A 82 70.34 111.84 2.46
N LEU A 83 70.83 112.19 3.65
CA LEU A 83 70.70 111.35 4.84
C LEU A 83 69.23 111.13 5.21
N MET A 84 68.40 112.18 5.17
CA MET A 84 66.95 112.06 5.42
C MET A 84 66.25 111.17 4.40
N GLN A 85 66.56 111.30 3.10
CA GLN A 85 66.01 110.42 2.06
C GLN A 85 66.46 108.97 2.22
N ARG A 86 67.73 108.73 2.59
CA ARG A 86 68.25 107.39 2.84
C ARG A 86 67.59 106.75 4.06
N VAL A 87 67.39 107.50 5.15
CA VAL A 87 66.64 107.04 6.33
C VAL A 87 65.19 106.74 5.96
N GLN A 88 64.51 107.62 5.21
CA GLN A 88 63.14 107.37 4.72
C GLN A 88 63.04 106.12 3.84
N ASN A 89 63.97 105.92 2.90
CA ASN A 89 64.01 104.73 2.05
C ASN A 89 64.29 103.45 2.86
N LEU A 90 65.15 103.52 3.88
CA LEU A 90 65.42 102.40 4.78
C LEU A 90 64.20 102.07 5.65
N GLU A 91 63.51 103.08 6.17
CA GLU A 91 62.25 102.90 6.90
C GLU A 91 61.15 102.29 6.01
N GLU A 92 61.03 102.74 4.76
CA GLU A 92 60.07 102.20 3.80
C GLU A 92 60.40 100.74 3.42
N ASN A 93 61.68 100.44 3.14
CA ASN A 93 62.15 99.07 2.89
C ASN A 93 61.94 98.15 4.11
N LEU A 94 62.20 98.64 5.33
CA LEU A 94 61.94 97.89 6.56
C LEU A 94 60.45 97.62 6.74
N ARG A 95 59.57 98.60 6.49
CA ARG A 95 58.12 98.39 6.52
C ARG A 95 57.69 97.35 5.48
N GLU A 96 58.26 97.37 4.27
CA GLU A 96 57.96 96.38 3.23
C GLU A 96 58.43 94.97 3.61
N ILE A 97 59.63 94.84 4.18
CA ILE A 97 60.19 93.55 4.65
C ILE A 97 59.33 92.99 5.79
N VAL A 98 58.97 93.80 6.78
CA VAL A 98 58.09 93.38 7.88
C VAL A 98 56.73 92.92 7.34
N LYS A 99 56.14 93.66 6.40
CA LYS A 99 54.88 93.26 5.75
C LYS A 99 55.00 91.91 5.02
N LYS A 100 56.09 91.69 4.27
CA LYS A 100 56.35 90.39 3.60
C LYS A 100 56.57 89.26 4.61
N TYR A 101 57.24 89.53 5.72
CA TYR A 101 57.44 88.57 6.79
C TYR A 101 56.12 88.18 7.46
N ASP A 102 55.28 89.16 7.81
CA ASP A 102 53.97 88.92 8.40
C ASP A 102 53.06 88.14 7.44
N GLN A 103 53.06 88.50 6.16
CA GLN A 103 52.32 87.76 5.13
C GLN A 103 52.82 86.32 4.97
N SER A 104 54.15 86.11 4.95
CA SER A 104 54.73 84.77 4.89
C SER A 104 54.41 83.93 6.12
N LYS A 105 54.33 84.55 7.31
CA LYS A 105 53.93 83.87 8.55
C LYS A 105 52.46 83.45 8.49
N GLU A 106 51.57 84.34 8.05
CA GLU A 106 50.15 84.03 7.85
C GLU A 106 49.93 82.93 6.82
N ASP A 107 50.64 82.97 5.69
CA ASP A 107 50.55 81.94 4.65
C ASP A 107 51.01 80.58 5.20
N LEU A 108 52.06 80.55 6.02
CA LEU A 108 52.55 79.33 6.66
C LEU A 108 51.60 78.79 7.74
N GLU A 109 50.92 79.66 8.50
CA GLU A 109 49.85 79.27 9.43
C GLU A 109 48.62 78.72 8.67
N ARG A 110 48.26 79.33 7.53
CA ARG A 110 47.20 78.84 6.65
C ARG A 110 47.55 77.46 6.06
N GLU A 111 48.76 77.27 5.52
CA GLU A 111 49.22 75.99 5.01
C GLU A 111 49.25 74.90 6.09
N ARG A 112 49.70 75.22 7.31
CA ARG A 112 49.64 74.28 8.44
C ARG A 112 48.20 73.84 8.72
N THR A 113 47.28 74.78 8.78
CA THR A 113 45.85 74.50 9.03
C THR A 113 45.26 73.61 7.94
N ILE A 114 45.49 73.95 6.67
CA ILE A 114 45.06 73.14 5.51
C ILE A 114 45.62 71.72 5.59
N LYS A 115 46.90 71.57 5.96
CA LYS A 115 47.53 70.25 6.10
C LYS A 115 46.90 69.43 7.24
N TYR A 116 46.61 70.06 8.38
CA TYR A 116 45.92 69.40 9.50
C TYR A 116 44.51 68.95 9.10
N ASP A 117 43.73 69.81 8.43
CA ASP A 117 42.38 69.49 7.97
C ASP A 117 42.40 68.39 6.90
N SER A 118 43.34 68.44 5.95
CA SER A 118 43.53 67.40 4.93
C SER A 118 43.86 66.05 5.57
N ASN A 119 44.77 66.01 6.56
CA ASN A 119 45.11 64.77 7.26
C ASN A 119 43.93 64.23 8.07
N ARG A 120 43.16 65.11 8.72
CA ARG A 120 41.93 64.72 9.43
C ARG A 120 40.91 64.11 8.47
N ASN A 121 40.67 64.74 7.32
CA ASN A 121 39.75 64.26 6.30
C ASN A 121 40.20 62.90 5.73
N TYR A 122 41.50 62.72 5.48
CA TYR A 122 42.06 61.45 5.02
C TYR A 122 41.81 60.33 6.03
N SER A 123 42.10 60.57 7.32
CA SER A 123 41.85 59.58 8.38
C SER A 123 40.38 59.21 8.51
N GLN A 124 39.48 60.20 8.42
CA GLN A 124 38.02 59.96 8.44
C GLN A 124 37.55 59.15 7.22
N LEU A 125 38.08 59.46 6.03
CA LEU A 125 37.75 58.73 4.80
C LEU A 125 38.27 57.29 4.85
N TYR A 126 39.49 57.10 5.35
CA TYR A 126 40.08 55.77 5.53
C TYR A 126 39.29 54.92 6.53
N GLN A 127 38.84 55.50 7.64
CA GLN A 127 37.98 54.80 8.59
C GLN A 127 36.63 54.40 7.97
N ARG A 128 35.99 55.30 7.21
CA ARG A 128 34.75 54.97 6.47
C ARG A 128 34.97 53.85 5.45
N TYR A 129 36.09 53.86 4.74
CA TYR A 129 36.45 52.79 3.82
C TYR A 129 36.55 51.44 4.55
N GLN A 130 37.24 51.37 5.69
CA GLN A 130 37.36 50.14 6.47
C GLN A 130 36.01 49.66 7.03
N ASP A 131 35.11 50.58 7.39
CA ASP A 131 33.77 50.23 7.85
C ASP A 131 32.93 49.65 6.70
N GLN A 132 32.98 50.26 5.52
CA GLN A 132 32.31 49.75 4.31
C GLN A 132 32.88 48.40 3.86
N GLU A 133 34.20 48.21 3.91
CA GLU A 133 34.84 46.93 3.58
C GLU A 133 34.35 45.81 4.53
N ARG A 134 34.21 46.12 5.82
CA ARG A 134 33.64 45.18 6.80
C ARG A 134 32.17 44.88 6.54
N GLU A 135 31.37 45.87 6.14
CA GLU A 135 29.97 45.64 5.74
C GLU A 135 29.86 44.74 4.51
N VAL A 136 30.69 44.98 3.48
CA VAL A 136 30.72 44.14 2.28
C VAL A 136 31.07 42.69 2.63
N LEU A 137 32.04 42.45 3.51
CA LEU A 137 32.39 41.11 3.96
C LEU A 137 31.23 40.42 4.70
N LYS A 138 30.48 41.16 5.54
CA LYS A 138 29.26 40.65 6.19
C LYS A 138 28.21 40.26 5.16
N TYR A 139 27.94 41.11 4.16
CA TYR A 139 26.98 40.80 3.11
C TYR A 139 27.40 39.60 2.26
N GLN A 140 28.69 39.43 1.97
CA GLN A 140 29.19 38.24 1.27
C GLN A 140 28.96 36.95 2.07
N GLN A 141 29.16 36.97 3.39
CA GLN A 141 28.88 35.82 4.25
C GLN A 141 27.39 35.48 4.27
N VAL A 142 26.52 36.49 4.39
CA VAL A 142 25.07 36.32 4.34
C VAL A 142 24.63 35.76 2.99
N ALA A 143 25.16 36.27 1.87
CA ALA A 143 24.86 35.77 0.53
C ALA A 143 25.23 34.30 0.35
N LYS A 144 26.41 33.89 0.85
CA LYS A 144 26.83 32.47 0.84
C LYS A 144 25.88 31.58 1.65
N SER A 145 25.45 32.05 2.83
CA SER A 145 24.48 31.34 3.67
C SER A 145 23.13 31.17 2.95
N ILE A 146 22.61 32.23 2.33
CA ILE A 146 21.38 32.19 1.53
C ILE A 146 21.52 31.22 0.36
N GLU A 147 22.64 31.22 -0.36
CA GLU A 147 22.89 30.29 -1.46
C GLU A 147 22.89 28.83 -0.99
N THR A 148 23.50 28.54 0.16
CA THR A 148 23.46 27.18 0.73
C THR A 148 22.05 26.75 1.12
N MET A 149 21.27 27.65 1.74
CA MET A 149 19.88 27.40 2.10
C MET A 149 19.01 27.18 0.86
N GLN A 150 19.21 27.97 -0.19
CA GLN A 150 18.49 27.81 -1.45
C GLN A 150 18.77 26.46 -2.10
N LYS A 151 20.03 26.00 -2.12
CA LYS A 151 20.39 24.68 -2.63
C LYS A 151 19.76 23.55 -1.81
N GLN A 152 19.68 23.70 -0.49
CA GLN A 152 19.01 22.73 0.37
C GLN A 152 17.51 22.65 0.07
N VAL A 153 16.82 23.80 0.03
CA VAL A 153 15.39 23.87 -0.30
C VAL A 153 15.11 23.29 -1.68
N GLN A 154 16.00 23.53 -2.66
CA GLN A 154 15.85 22.97 -4.00
C GLN A 154 15.97 21.43 -4.02
N ARG A 155 16.86 20.85 -3.20
CA ARG A 155 16.96 19.39 -3.06
C ARG A 155 15.71 18.82 -2.38
N GLU A 156 15.26 19.42 -1.29
CA GLU A 156 14.04 18.99 -0.58
C GLU A 156 12.81 19.05 -1.50
N LEU A 157 12.69 20.09 -2.33
CA LEU A 157 11.62 20.22 -3.31
C LEU A 157 11.67 19.11 -4.37
N GLN A 158 12.87 18.78 -4.86
CA GLN A 158 13.07 17.72 -5.84
C GLN A 158 12.69 16.35 -5.26
N GLU A 159 13.12 16.03 -4.05
CA GLU A 159 12.75 14.80 -3.36
C GLU A 159 11.24 14.68 -3.14
N GLN A 160 10.56 15.78 -2.76
CA GLN A 160 9.11 15.79 -2.61
C GLN A 160 8.39 15.58 -3.94
N LYS A 161 8.90 16.16 -5.03
CA LYS A 161 8.37 15.96 -6.38
C LYS A 161 8.48 14.50 -6.83
N GLU A 162 9.61 13.85 -6.55
CA GLU A 162 9.83 12.44 -6.84
C GLU A 162 8.89 11.53 -6.03
N LYS A 163 8.74 11.79 -4.72
CA LYS A 163 7.77 11.09 -3.87
C LYS A 163 6.33 11.25 -4.37
N TRP A 164 5.96 12.46 -4.79
CA TRP A 164 4.62 12.73 -5.33
C TRP A 164 4.39 11.98 -6.65
N ASN A 165 5.36 11.98 -7.56
CA ASN A 165 5.27 11.23 -8.83
C ASN A 165 5.14 9.73 -8.61
N ALA A 166 5.93 9.16 -7.68
CA ALA A 166 5.84 7.74 -7.34
C ALA A 166 4.44 7.38 -6.81
N LYS A 167 3.91 8.19 -5.89
CA LYS A 167 2.56 8.00 -5.35
C LYS A 167 1.46 8.17 -6.41
N ASN A 168 1.63 9.10 -7.35
CA ASN A 168 0.68 9.28 -8.44
C ASN A 168 0.67 8.08 -9.40
N ASN A 169 1.83 7.47 -9.68
CA ASN A 169 1.91 6.24 -10.46
C ASN A 169 1.21 5.08 -9.75
N GLU A 170 1.42 4.92 -8.44
CA GLU A 170 0.72 3.92 -7.63
C GLU A 170 -0.80 4.09 -7.69
N ILE A 171 -1.30 5.33 -7.59
CA ILE A 171 -2.73 5.63 -7.73
C ILE A 171 -3.25 5.24 -9.13
N GLN A 172 -2.47 5.48 -10.19
CA GLN A 172 -2.86 5.08 -11.54
C GLN A 172 -2.92 3.55 -11.71
N GLU A 173 -1.98 2.82 -11.12
CA GLU A 173 -2.01 1.35 -11.12
C GLU A 173 -3.21 0.81 -10.35
N GLN A 174 -3.52 1.36 -9.17
CA GLN A 174 -4.71 1.01 -8.39
C GLN A 174 -6.00 1.24 -9.19
N LYS A 175 -6.11 2.35 -9.92
CA LYS A 175 -7.26 2.62 -10.81
C LYS A 175 -7.42 1.56 -11.90
N LYS A 176 -6.32 1.15 -12.54
CA LYS A 176 -6.36 0.08 -13.56
C LYS A 176 -6.81 -1.26 -12.97
N VAL A 177 -6.37 -1.59 -11.76
CA VAL A 177 -6.81 -2.81 -11.05
C VAL A 177 -8.30 -2.72 -10.71
N GLN A 178 -8.76 -1.56 -10.23
CA GLN A 178 -10.18 -1.33 -9.94
C GLN A 178 -11.08 -1.49 -11.18
N GLU A 179 -10.66 -0.95 -12.33
CA GLU A 179 -11.38 -1.11 -13.60
C GLU A 179 -11.48 -2.58 -14.02
N LYS A 180 -10.39 -3.35 -13.88
CA LYS A 180 -10.40 -4.80 -14.16
C LYS A 180 -11.36 -5.55 -13.23
N LEU A 181 -11.32 -5.27 -11.93
CA LEU A 181 -12.22 -5.90 -10.95
C LEU A 181 -13.69 -5.57 -11.25
N GLN A 182 -13.99 -4.33 -11.63
CA GLN A 182 -15.34 -3.92 -11.98
C GLN A 182 -15.84 -4.64 -13.25
N SER A 183 -14.97 -4.88 -14.23
CA SER A 183 -15.30 -5.68 -15.41
C SER A 183 -15.60 -7.14 -15.05
N ILE A 184 -14.79 -7.75 -14.17
CA ILE A 184 -15.00 -9.12 -13.69
C ILE A 184 -16.33 -9.22 -12.93
N LEU A 185 -16.63 -8.26 -12.04
CA LEU A 185 -17.90 -8.22 -11.31
C LEU A 185 -19.10 -8.18 -12.25
N LYS A 186 -19.08 -7.30 -13.27
CA LYS A 186 -20.14 -7.23 -14.27
C LYS A 186 -20.30 -8.55 -15.06
N GLN A 187 -19.20 -9.23 -15.36
CA GLN A 187 -19.25 -10.53 -16.01
C GLN A 187 -19.89 -11.58 -15.08
N LYS A 188 -19.49 -11.63 -13.82
CA LYS A 188 -20.04 -12.56 -12.84
C LYS A 188 -21.52 -12.31 -12.53
N GLU A 189 -21.95 -11.05 -12.51
CA GLU A 189 -23.36 -10.70 -12.40
C GLU A 189 -24.20 -11.25 -13.57
N ARG A 190 -23.66 -11.21 -14.80
CA ARG A 190 -24.31 -11.83 -15.96
C ARG A 190 -24.38 -13.34 -15.83
N GLU A 191 -23.27 -14.00 -15.48
CA GLU A 191 -23.24 -15.46 -15.26
C GLU A 191 -24.26 -15.89 -14.20
N ILE A 192 -24.38 -15.16 -13.09
CA ILE A 192 -25.37 -15.42 -12.03
C ILE A 192 -26.80 -15.29 -12.57
N ASN A 193 -27.08 -14.26 -13.37
CA ASN A 193 -28.41 -14.07 -13.95
C ASN A 193 -28.75 -15.18 -14.95
N ASP A 194 -27.78 -15.64 -15.75
CA ASP A 194 -27.95 -16.77 -16.66
C ASP A 194 -28.22 -18.07 -15.88
N PHE A 195 -27.51 -18.32 -14.78
CA PHE A 195 -27.78 -19.47 -13.91
C PHE A 195 -29.15 -19.40 -13.25
N LYS A 196 -29.59 -18.22 -12.80
CA LYS A 196 -30.96 -18.03 -12.27
C LYS A 196 -32.02 -18.34 -13.32
N LEU A 197 -31.80 -17.94 -14.57
CA LEU A 197 -32.73 -18.23 -15.67
C LEU A 197 -32.81 -19.74 -15.92
N LYS A 198 -31.66 -20.42 -16.07
CA LYS A 198 -31.59 -21.88 -16.25
C LYS A 198 -32.28 -22.64 -15.11
N LEU A 199 -32.05 -22.22 -13.87
CA LEU A 199 -32.67 -22.85 -12.70
C LEU A 199 -34.19 -22.67 -12.68
N LYS A 200 -34.69 -21.53 -13.18
CA LYS A 200 -36.13 -21.31 -13.35
C LYS A 200 -36.71 -22.23 -14.43
N GLU A 201 -36.06 -22.32 -15.59
CA GLU A 201 -36.46 -23.21 -16.68
C GLU A 201 -36.48 -24.68 -16.24
N GLU A 202 -35.45 -25.15 -15.54
CA GLU A 202 -35.39 -26.53 -15.04
C GLU A 202 -36.48 -26.81 -13.99
N ARG A 203 -36.78 -25.84 -13.13
CA ARG A 203 -37.86 -25.97 -12.14
C ARG A 203 -39.23 -26.08 -12.81
N GLU A 204 -39.49 -25.25 -13.83
CA GLU A 204 -40.73 -25.31 -14.61
C GLU A 204 -40.84 -26.65 -15.36
N PHE A 205 -39.74 -27.10 -15.97
CA PHE A 205 -39.67 -28.41 -16.65
C PHE A 205 -39.97 -29.58 -15.72
N ARG A 206 -39.28 -29.66 -14.57
CA ARG A 206 -39.52 -30.73 -13.58
C ARG A 206 -40.94 -30.69 -13.01
N SER A 207 -41.50 -29.49 -12.81
CA SER A 207 -42.88 -29.35 -12.35
C SER A 207 -43.87 -29.91 -13.38
N TYR A 208 -43.64 -29.63 -14.66
CA TYR A 208 -44.45 -30.16 -15.76
C TYR A 208 -44.32 -31.68 -15.86
N GLU A 209 -43.10 -32.22 -15.81
CA GLU A 209 -42.84 -33.65 -15.88
C GLU A 209 -43.47 -34.41 -14.69
N ASN A 210 -43.39 -33.85 -13.49
CA ASN A 210 -44.02 -34.43 -12.31
C ASN A 210 -45.56 -34.45 -12.43
N GLN A 211 -46.17 -33.37 -12.92
CA GLN A 211 -47.62 -33.37 -13.19
C GLN A 211 -48.02 -34.43 -14.22
N ARG A 212 -47.22 -34.61 -15.27
CA ARG A 212 -47.45 -35.65 -16.29
C ARG A 212 -47.37 -37.04 -15.68
N LEU A 213 -46.33 -37.33 -14.89
CA LEU A 213 -46.15 -38.61 -14.21
C LEU A 213 -47.29 -38.91 -13.21
N VAL A 214 -47.75 -37.90 -12.47
CA VAL A 214 -48.90 -38.05 -11.57
C VAL A 214 -50.17 -38.40 -12.35
N GLN A 215 -50.40 -37.77 -13.50
CA GLN A 215 -51.55 -38.10 -14.37
C GLN A 215 -51.44 -39.53 -14.93
N GLU A 216 -50.28 -39.91 -15.47
CA GLU A 216 -50.02 -41.26 -15.97
C GLU A 216 -50.21 -42.32 -14.87
N PHE A 217 -49.70 -42.07 -13.67
CA PHE A 217 -49.86 -42.96 -12.52
C PHE A 217 -51.32 -43.07 -12.08
N THR A 218 -52.03 -41.93 -12.00
CA THR A 218 -53.44 -41.91 -11.60
C THR A 218 -54.29 -42.69 -12.59
N GLN A 219 -54.05 -42.54 -13.89
CA GLN A 219 -54.75 -43.30 -14.93
C GLN A 219 -54.47 -44.80 -14.78
N THR A 220 -53.21 -45.18 -14.66
CA THR A 220 -52.80 -46.59 -14.50
C THR A 220 -53.42 -47.21 -13.25
N TYR A 221 -53.47 -46.47 -12.15
CA TYR A 221 -54.11 -46.90 -10.91
C TYR A 221 -55.61 -47.11 -11.07
N GLN A 222 -56.31 -46.20 -11.77
CA GLN A 222 -57.73 -46.35 -12.06
C GLN A 222 -58.01 -47.57 -12.94
N ASP A 223 -57.21 -47.77 -13.99
CA ASP A 223 -57.33 -48.92 -14.90
C ASP A 223 -57.12 -50.25 -14.15
N LEU A 224 -56.11 -50.33 -13.28
CA LEU A 224 -55.85 -51.51 -12.45
C LEU A 224 -56.95 -51.75 -11.42
N THR A 225 -57.53 -50.68 -10.87
CA THR A 225 -58.64 -50.79 -9.92
C THR A 225 -59.88 -51.36 -10.62
N LEU A 226 -60.20 -50.85 -11.81
CA LEU A 226 -61.28 -51.39 -12.65
C LEU A 226 -61.07 -52.86 -13.02
N GLN A 227 -59.84 -53.24 -13.39
CA GLN A 227 -59.52 -54.65 -13.66
C GLN A 227 -59.67 -55.54 -12.42
N ASN A 228 -59.26 -55.05 -11.25
CA ASN A 228 -59.42 -55.78 -10.01
C ASN A 228 -60.90 -55.96 -9.65
N ASP A 229 -61.71 -54.90 -9.80
CA ASP A 229 -63.16 -54.98 -9.58
C ASP A 229 -63.84 -55.97 -10.53
N GLN A 230 -63.43 -56.00 -11.80
CA GLN A 230 -63.88 -57.01 -12.77
C GLN A 230 -63.52 -58.42 -12.33
N LEU A 231 -62.27 -58.66 -11.93
CA LEU A 231 -61.84 -59.97 -11.43
C LEU A 231 -62.60 -60.39 -10.17
N ILE A 232 -62.93 -59.45 -9.28
CA ILE A 232 -63.77 -59.73 -8.10
C ILE A 232 -65.18 -60.11 -8.53
N GLN A 233 -65.77 -59.42 -9.52
CA GLN A 233 -67.07 -59.78 -10.08
C GLN A 233 -67.05 -61.17 -10.71
N GLU A 234 -66.09 -61.46 -11.58
CA GLU A 234 -65.90 -62.78 -12.19
C GLU A 234 -65.71 -63.86 -11.13
N ASN A 235 -64.95 -63.58 -10.06
CA ASN A 235 -64.78 -64.52 -8.95
C ASN A 235 -66.10 -64.79 -8.21
N ASN A 236 -66.91 -63.76 -7.99
CA ASN A 236 -68.22 -63.89 -7.35
C ASN A 236 -69.22 -64.65 -8.23
N GLU A 237 -69.19 -64.42 -9.54
CA GLU A 237 -69.98 -65.19 -10.51
C GLU A 237 -69.57 -66.66 -10.51
N LEU A 238 -68.26 -66.95 -10.57
CA LEU A 238 -67.74 -68.31 -10.47
C LEU A 238 -68.10 -68.99 -9.15
N ARG A 239 -68.03 -68.27 -8.02
CA ARG A 239 -68.49 -68.79 -6.72
C ARG A 239 -69.97 -69.13 -6.73
N THR A 240 -70.80 -68.28 -7.34
CA THR A 240 -72.23 -68.54 -7.50
C THR A 240 -72.46 -69.78 -8.35
N LEU A 241 -71.75 -69.90 -9.48
CA LEU A 241 -71.80 -71.05 -10.39
C LEU A 241 -71.35 -72.36 -9.71
N ILE A 242 -70.29 -72.32 -8.91
CA ILE A 242 -69.83 -73.46 -8.10
C ILE A 242 -70.90 -73.84 -7.09
N LEU A 243 -71.48 -72.87 -6.36
CA LEU A 243 -72.57 -73.14 -5.43
C LEU A 243 -73.80 -73.71 -6.13
N GLU A 244 -74.12 -73.28 -7.33
CA GLU A 244 -75.21 -73.86 -8.14
C GLU A 244 -74.90 -75.30 -8.55
N ILE A 245 -73.66 -75.61 -8.94
CA ILE A 245 -73.20 -76.97 -9.25
C ILE A 245 -73.20 -77.86 -8.00
N ASP A 246 -72.70 -77.37 -6.87
CA ASP A 246 -72.67 -78.10 -5.58
C ASP A 246 -74.07 -78.34 -5.00
N ASN A 247 -75.02 -77.44 -5.28
CA ASN A 247 -76.44 -77.62 -4.91
C ASN A 247 -77.23 -78.45 -5.93
N GLN A 248 -76.66 -78.80 -7.09
CA GLN A 248 -77.23 -79.84 -7.94
C GLN A 248 -76.94 -81.22 -7.32
N PRO A 249 -77.95 -82.10 -7.18
CA PRO A 249 -77.71 -83.43 -6.63
C PRO A 249 -76.91 -84.25 -7.64
N GLN A 250 -75.61 -84.42 -7.39
CA GLN A 250 -74.76 -85.39 -8.09
C GLN A 250 -74.28 -86.49 -7.13
N PRO A 251 -74.20 -87.75 -7.60
CA PRO A 251 -73.97 -88.92 -6.78
C PRO A 251 -72.47 -89.11 -6.50
N TYR A 252 -72.13 -89.38 -5.23
CA TYR A 252 -70.88 -89.96 -4.72
C TYR A 252 -69.57 -89.74 -5.52
N SER A 253 -68.63 -88.94 -5.01
CA SER A 253 -67.28 -89.42 -4.58
C SER A 253 -66.21 -88.32 -4.37
N SER A 254 -65.40 -88.54 -3.32
CA SER A 254 -63.99 -88.18 -3.12
C SER A 254 -63.53 -86.70 -3.02
N ALA A 255 -63.59 -86.17 -1.80
CA ALA A 255 -62.72 -85.09 -1.32
C ALA A 255 -61.53 -85.69 -0.55
N ASN A 256 -60.32 -85.78 -1.15
CA ASN A 256 -59.08 -86.16 -0.43
C ASN A 256 -57.80 -86.05 -1.29
N GLN A 257 -57.49 -84.89 -1.88
CA GLN A 257 -56.18 -84.72 -2.59
C GLN A 257 -55.39 -83.44 -2.29
N SER A 258 -55.92 -82.47 -1.53
CA SER A 258 -55.30 -81.13 -1.44
C SER A 258 -54.38 -80.88 -0.23
N GLN A 259 -54.17 -81.82 0.69
CA GLN A 259 -53.39 -81.57 1.92
C GLN A 259 -51.95 -82.12 1.93
N GLN A 260 -51.50 -82.90 0.94
CA GLN A 260 -50.14 -83.45 0.93
C GLN A 260 -49.07 -82.53 0.29
N ASN A 261 -49.44 -81.45 -0.40
CA ASN A 261 -48.50 -80.65 -1.20
C ASN A 261 -47.80 -79.52 -0.42
N ILE A 262 -48.21 -79.20 0.81
CA ILE A 262 -47.69 -78.03 1.56
C ILE A 262 -46.54 -78.41 2.50
N GLN A 263 -46.45 -79.67 2.94
CA GLN A 263 -45.37 -80.12 3.85
C GLN A 263 -44.06 -80.47 3.13
N ALA A 264 -44.07 -80.73 1.82
CA ALA A 264 -42.87 -81.09 1.07
C ALA A 264 -41.99 -79.89 0.66
N ASP A 265 -42.55 -78.66 0.61
CA ASP A 265 -41.82 -77.46 0.14
C ASP A 265 -40.82 -76.90 1.18
N SER A 266 -40.98 -77.22 2.47
CA SER A 266 -40.09 -76.72 3.54
C SER A 266 -38.74 -77.45 3.60
N ASP A 267 -38.70 -78.73 3.21
CA ASP A 267 -37.48 -79.55 3.33
C ASP A 267 -36.43 -79.21 2.25
N TYR A 268 -36.84 -78.63 1.12
CA TYR A 268 -35.95 -78.30 0.00
C TYR A 268 -35.31 -76.89 0.09
N LEU A 269 -35.81 -76.00 0.95
CA LEU A 269 -35.23 -74.65 1.15
C LEU A 269 -33.85 -74.70 1.83
N GLU A 270 -33.61 -75.75 2.62
CA GLU A 270 -32.37 -76.03 3.34
C GLU A 270 -31.44 -77.02 2.59
N ASP A 271 -31.81 -77.45 1.36
CA ASP A 271 -30.99 -78.39 0.59
C ASP A 271 -29.72 -77.69 0.04
N PRO A 272 -28.51 -78.08 0.52
CA PRO A 272 -27.26 -77.46 0.11
C PRO A 272 -26.93 -77.72 -1.37
N GLN A 273 -27.40 -78.83 -1.95
CA GLN A 273 -27.16 -79.14 -3.36
C GLN A 273 -27.99 -78.22 -4.27
N LEU A 274 -29.26 -77.98 -3.91
CA LEU A 274 -30.12 -77.06 -4.64
C LEU A 274 -29.60 -75.62 -4.58
N ARG A 275 -29.16 -75.15 -3.39
CA ARG A 275 -28.51 -73.83 -3.25
C ARG A 275 -27.26 -73.72 -4.10
N GLN A 276 -26.43 -74.76 -4.17
CA GLN A 276 -25.22 -74.76 -4.98
C GLN A 276 -25.50 -74.69 -6.48
N ILE A 277 -26.50 -75.44 -6.98
CA ILE A 277 -26.92 -75.39 -8.38
C ILE A 277 -27.45 -74.00 -8.75
N VAL A 278 -28.31 -73.41 -7.90
CA VAL A 278 -28.82 -72.05 -8.07
C VAL A 278 -27.70 -71.01 -8.07
N GLN A 279 -26.71 -71.15 -7.19
CA GLN A 279 -25.57 -70.24 -7.12
C GLN A 279 -24.64 -70.37 -8.33
N GLN A 280 -24.44 -71.59 -8.86
CA GLN A 280 -23.71 -71.81 -10.11
C GLN A 280 -24.45 -71.22 -11.31
N TYR A 281 -25.77 -71.38 -11.39
CA TYR A 281 -26.61 -70.71 -12.38
C TYR A 281 -26.44 -69.19 -12.33
N LEU A 282 -26.58 -68.57 -11.16
CA LEU A 282 -26.46 -67.11 -11.01
C LEU A 282 -25.04 -66.58 -11.31
N THR A 283 -24.00 -67.37 -11.05
CA THR A 283 -22.60 -66.95 -11.24
C THR A 283 -22.12 -67.17 -12.68
N LYS A 284 -22.51 -68.27 -13.31
CA LYS A 284 -22.04 -68.66 -14.65
C LYS A 284 -23.02 -68.31 -15.77
N ASN A 285 -24.27 -68.04 -15.43
CA ASN A 285 -25.36 -67.68 -16.34
C ASN A 285 -25.60 -68.74 -17.44
N GLU A 286 -25.49 -70.02 -17.08
CA GLU A 286 -25.72 -71.16 -18.00
C GLU A 286 -27.03 -71.88 -17.65
N GLU A 287 -27.94 -71.97 -18.62
CA GLU A 287 -29.27 -72.58 -18.45
C GLU A 287 -29.22 -74.08 -18.12
N SER A 288 -28.15 -74.78 -18.49
CA SER A 288 -27.96 -76.22 -18.21
C SER A 288 -27.91 -76.57 -16.72
N TYR A 289 -27.74 -75.57 -15.84
CA TYR A 289 -27.86 -75.74 -14.39
C TYR A 289 -29.32 -75.73 -13.91
N LEU A 290 -30.22 -75.05 -14.60
CA LEU A 290 -31.66 -75.07 -14.29
C LEU A 290 -32.28 -76.43 -14.65
N ASP A 291 -31.80 -77.07 -15.72
CA ASP A 291 -32.24 -78.41 -16.14
C ASP A 291 -31.93 -79.52 -15.13
N GLN A 292 -31.02 -79.25 -14.18
CA GLN A 292 -30.65 -80.18 -13.10
C GLN A 292 -31.61 -80.11 -11.90
N ILE A 293 -32.51 -79.11 -11.89
CA ILE A 293 -33.49 -78.91 -10.82
C ILE A 293 -34.76 -79.66 -11.19
N SER A 294 -35.17 -80.61 -10.33
CA SER A 294 -36.43 -81.33 -10.55
C SER A 294 -37.64 -80.41 -10.39
N ASP A 295 -38.74 -80.68 -11.10
CA ASP A 295 -39.97 -79.86 -11.04
C ASP A 295 -40.50 -79.63 -9.62
N LYS A 296 -40.25 -80.60 -8.72
CA LYS A 296 -40.66 -80.54 -7.31
C LYS A 296 -39.83 -79.54 -6.48
N GLN A 297 -38.68 -79.10 -6.98
CA GLN A 297 -37.74 -78.20 -6.30
C GLN A 297 -37.74 -76.79 -6.89
N LEU A 298 -38.41 -76.55 -8.03
CA LEU A 298 -38.43 -75.27 -8.73
C LEU A 298 -38.89 -74.10 -7.85
N ARG A 299 -39.93 -74.30 -7.02
CA ARG A 299 -40.43 -73.26 -6.11
C ARG A 299 -39.41 -72.89 -5.03
N ALA A 300 -38.72 -73.88 -4.47
CA ALA A 300 -37.64 -73.65 -3.51
C ALA A 300 -36.45 -72.94 -4.17
N ALA A 301 -36.08 -73.33 -5.40
CA ALA A 301 -35.02 -72.68 -6.18
C ALA A 301 -35.31 -71.20 -6.45
N VAL A 302 -36.54 -70.85 -6.85
CA VAL A 302 -36.97 -69.46 -7.06
C VAL A 302 -36.88 -68.65 -5.75
N SER A 303 -37.23 -69.25 -4.61
CA SER A 303 -37.10 -68.60 -3.31
C SER A 303 -35.64 -68.34 -2.92
N ILE A 304 -34.74 -69.30 -3.17
CA ILE A 304 -33.29 -69.14 -2.97
C ILE A 304 -32.74 -68.01 -3.86
N ILE A 305 -33.16 -67.93 -5.13
CA ILE A 305 -32.77 -66.84 -6.05
C ILE A 305 -33.18 -65.48 -5.46
N LYS A 306 -34.43 -65.35 -4.98
CA LYS A 306 -34.92 -64.11 -4.37
C LYS A 306 -34.12 -63.71 -3.12
N GLU A 307 -33.80 -64.69 -2.27
CA GLU A 307 -32.98 -64.47 -1.06
C GLU A 307 -31.56 -63.98 -1.41
N ILE A 308 -30.91 -64.59 -2.41
CA ILE A 308 -29.58 -64.20 -2.89
C ILE A 308 -29.61 -62.78 -3.48
N PHE A 309 -30.59 -62.45 -4.32
CA PHE A 309 -30.72 -61.10 -4.87
C PHE A 309 -30.95 -60.05 -3.78
N GLN A 310 -31.77 -60.33 -2.77
CA GLN A 310 -31.99 -59.40 -1.64
C GLN A 310 -30.72 -59.18 -0.82
N THR A 311 -29.91 -60.23 -0.58
CA THR A 311 -28.65 -60.12 0.16
C THR A 311 -27.57 -59.36 -0.62
N VAL A 312 -27.40 -59.65 -1.91
CA VAL A 312 -26.43 -58.96 -2.79
C VAL A 312 -26.78 -57.47 -2.93
N THR A 313 -28.06 -57.14 -3.13
CA THR A 313 -28.51 -55.75 -3.26
C THR A 313 -28.27 -54.96 -1.96
N SER A 314 -28.49 -55.59 -0.80
CA SER A 314 -28.25 -54.97 0.51
C SER A 314 -26.77 -54.76 0.82
N GLN A 315 -25.89 -55.69 0.40
CA GLN A 315 -24.44 -55.54 0.51
C GLN A 315 -23.88 -54.46 -0.42
N GLN A 316 -24.30 -54.44 -1.69
CA GLN A 316 -23.88 -53.40 -2.64
C GLN A 316 -24.34 -52.00 -2.22
N LEU A 317 -25.55 -51.86 -1.68
CA LEU A 317 -26.03 -50.60 -1.10
C LEU A 317 -25.21 -50.15 0.12
N LYS A 318 -24.70 -51.09 0.94
CA LYS A 318 -23.81 -50.78 2.08
C LYS A 318 -22.42 -50.35 1.61
N GLU A 319 -21.87 -50.98 0.57
CA GLU A 319 -20.57 -50.59 -0.01
C GLU A 319 -20.62 -49.25 -0.73
N ILE A 320 -21.68 -48.96 -1.49
CA ILE A 320 -21.85 -47.66 -2.16
C ILE A 320 -21.99 -46.53 -1.12
N LYS A 321 -22.73 -46.78 -0.02
CA LYS A 321 -22.83 -45.83 1.10
C LYS A 321 -21.50 -45.68 1.86
N SER A 322 -20.70 -46.72 2.02
CA SER A 322 -19.40 -46.58 2.70
C SER A 322 -18.36 -45.84 1.84
N GLN A 323 -18.37 -46.03 0.52
CA GLN A 323 -17.43 -45.38 -0.41
C GLN A 323 -17.78 -43.91 -0.69
N GLN A 324 -19.07 -43.56 -0.85
CA GLN A 324 -19.48 -42.17 -1.10
C GLN A 324 -19.31 -41.24 0.12
N PHE A 325 -19.28 -41.78 1.34
CA PHE A 325 -19.15 -40.98 2.57
C PHE A 325 -17.72 -40.88 3.13
N GLN A 326 -16.75 -41.64 2.61
CA GLN A 326 -15.35 -41.58 3.09
C GLN A 326 -14.47 -40.59 2.32
N GLN A 327 -14.62 -40.45 1.00
CA GLN A 327 -13.78 -39.51 0.22
C GLN A 327 -13.94 -38.02 0.62
N PRO A 328 -15.14 -37.50 0.92
CA PRO A 328 -15.30 -36.09 1.32
C PRO A 328 -14.70 -35.78 2.69
N LYS A 329 -14.65 -36.77 3.60
CA LYS A 329 -14.12 -36.59 4.97
C LYS A 329 -12.61 -36.43 5.00
N GLN A 330 -11.88 -37.22 4.22
CA GLN A 330 -10.41 -37.14 4.17
C GLN A 330 -9.92 -35.81 3.59
N ILE A 331 -10.60 -35.28 2.56
CA ILE A 331 -10.26 -33.98 1.95
C ILE A 331 -10.51 -32.82 2.94
N SER A 332 -11.57 -32.90 3.75
CA SER A 332 -11.87 -31.89 4.77
C SER A 332 -10.84 -31.89 5.91
N GLU A 333 -10.41 -33.07 6.37
CA GLU A 333 -9.41 -33.19 7.43
C GLU A 333 -8.03 -32.69 6.97
N GLU A 334 -7.63 -32.99 5.73
CA GLU A 334 -6.36 -32.52 5.17
C GLU A 334 -6.32 -30.99 5.02
N ILE A 335 -7.41 -30.37 4.55
CA ILE A 335 -7.51 -28.90 4.47
C ILE A 335 -7.48 -28.28 5.88
N GLU A 336 -8.14 -28.87 6.87
CA GLU A 336 -8.09 -28.39 8.25
C GLU A 336 -6.69 -28.47 8.88
N ILE A 337 -5.94 -29.55 8.64
CA ILE A 337 -4.55 -29.71 9.09
C ILE A 337 -3.65 -28.65 8.45
N ASN A 338 -3.73 -28.48 7.13
CA ASN A 338 -2.92 -27.51 6.39
C ASN A 338 -3.23 -26.07 6.78
N LEU A 339 -4.49 -25.77 7.08
CA LEU A 339 -4.94 -24.45 7.55
C LEU A 339 -4.42 -24.14 8.96
N LEU A 340 -4.33 -25.16 9.81
CA LEU A 340 -3.77 -25.04 11.15
C LEU A 340 -2.25 -24.78 11.10
N GLU A 341 -1.54 -25.42 10.17
CA GLU A 341 -0.12 -25.17 9.91
C GLU A 341 0.13 -23.77 9.33
N ALA A 342 -0.67 -23.35 8.35
CA ALA A 342 -0.60 -22.00 7.77
C ALA A 342 -0.83 -20.90 8.83
N ARG A 343 -1.77 -21.12 9.76
CA ARG A 343 -2.02 -20.21 10.90
C ARG A 343 -0.83 -20.14 11.86
N LYS A 344 -0.18 -21.27 12.16
CA LYS A 344 1.06 -21.28 12.96
C LYS A 344 2.19 -20.50 12.26
N ASN A 345 2.34 -20.67 10.95
CA ASN A 345 3.34 -19.95 10.18
C ASN A 345 3.07 -18.43 10.17
N ARG A 346 1.80 -18.03 10.04
CA ARG A 346 1.37 -16.64 10.17
C ARG A 346 1.76 -16.03 11.53
N GLU A 347 1.48 -16.73 12.62
CA GLU A 347 1.86 -16.27 13.96
C GLU A 347 3.38 -16.15 14.14
N PHE A 348 4.13 -17.10 13.60
CA PHE A 348 5.60 -17.08 13.61
C PHE A 348 6.13 -15.84 12.89
N LEU A 349 5.69 -15.58 11.65
CA LEU A 349 6.10 -14.42 10.86
C LEU A 349 5.77 -13.09 11.57
N ILE A 350 4.58 -12.98 12.19
CA ILE A 350 4.21 -11.79 12.97
C ILE A 350 5.14 -11.58 14.16
N LYS A 351 5.48 -12.64 14.89
CA LYS A 351 6.42 -12.57 16.03
C LYS A 351 7.81 -12.16 15.56
N GLU A 352 8.28 -12.70 14.44
CA GLU A 352 9.62 -12.40 13.92
C GLU A 352 9.74 -10.97 13.41
N ILE A 353 8.73 -10.48 12.67
CA ILE A 353 8.63 -9.07 12.26
C ILE A 353 8.65 -8.15 13.49
N LYS A 354 7.88 -8.47 14.53
CA LYS A 354 7.86 -7.70 15.78
C LYS A 354 9.23 -7.69 16.45
N ASN A 355 9.90 -8.84 16.56
CA ASN A 355 11.23 -8.93 17.14
C ASN A 355 12.26 -8.10 16.36
N LYS A 356 12.24 -8.14 15.03
CA LYS A 356 13.15 -7.33 14.21
C LYS A 356 12.84 -5.83 14.30
N MET A 357 11.57 -5.42 14.35
CA MET A 357 11.19 -4.02 14.62
C MET A 357 11.62 -3.56 16.03
N ASP A 358 11.46 -4.41 17.03
CA ASP A 358 11.92 -4.14 18.40
C ASP A 358 13.45 -3.96 18.46
N LYS A 359 14.21 -4.75 17.68
CA LYS A 359 15.67 -4.59 17.56
C LYS A 359 16.02 -3.22 16.96
N ILE A 360 15.27 -2.76 15.97
CA ILE A 360 15.42 -1.41 15.39
C ILE A 360 15.18 -0.32 16.44
N VAL A 361 14.09 -0.43 17.20
CA VAL A 361 13.68 0.60 18.18
C VAL A 361 14.57 0.63 19.42
N LYS A 362 15.11 -0.53 19.85
CA LYS A 362 15.93 -0.64 21.07
C LYS A 362 17.40 -0.30 20.87
N SER A 363 17.94 -0.40 19.65
CA SER A 363 19.34 -0.03 19.42
C SER A 363 19.51 1.48 19.33
N LYS A 364 20.44 2.03 20.10
CA LYS A 364 20.80 3.46 20.07
C LYS A 364 21.88 3.79 19.03
N GLU A 365 22.55 2.77 18.51
CA GLU A 365 23.58 2.88 17.49
C GLU A 365 23.35 1.76 16.47
N PHE A 366 23.06 2.14 15.23
CA PHE A 366 23.08 1.24 14.09
C PHE A 366 24.08 1.78 13.09
N ASP A 367 24.95 0.90 12.59
CA ASP A 367 25.57 1.17 11.30
C ASP A 367 24.47 1.20 10.23
N LEU A 368 24.54 2.18 9.33
CA LEU A 368 23.54 2.39 8.28
C LEU A 368 23.32 1.11 7.44
N ILE A 369 24.36 0.29 7.31
CA ILE A 369 24.34 -0.99 6.60
C ILE A 369 23.48 -2.02 7.36
N GLU A 370 23.69 -2.22 8.65
CA GLU A 370 22.93 -3.19 9.46
C GLU A 370 21.44 -2.76 9.59
N PHE A 371 21.17 -1.45 9.68
CA PHE A 371 19.80 -0.95 9.65
C PHE A 371 19.09 -1.27 8.33
N ASN A 372 19.76 -1.03 7.20
CA ASN A 372 19.21 -1.32 5.88
C ASN A 372 19.00 -2.83 5.66
N GLU A 373 19.90 -3.68 6.17
CA GLU A 373 19.74 -5.14 6.13
C GLU A 373 18.52 -5.60 6.92
N ILE A 374 18.35 -5.14 8.17
CA ILE A 374 17.18 -5.49 8.99
C ILE A 374 15.88 -4.96 8.37
N GLN A 375 15.88 -3.77 7.77
CA GLN A 375 14.72 -3.25 7.05
C GLN A 375 14.35 -4.13 5.85
N LYS A 376 15.35 -4.57 5.07
CA LYS A 376 15.14 -5.47 3.93
C LYS A 376 14.56 -6.81 4.38
N GLU A 377 15.08 -7.38 5.46
CA GLU A 377 14.55 -8.62 6.05
C GLU A 377 13.10 -8.46 6.54
N ILE A 378 12.76 -7.32 7.17
CA ILE A 378 11.37 -7.03 7.58
C ILE A 378 10.45 -6.95 6.36
N GLU A 379 10.90 -6.34 5.27
CA GLU A 379 10.11 -6.21 4.05
C GLU A 379 9.89 -7.57 3.37
N GLU A 380 10.90 -8.44 3.40
CA GLU A 380 10.80 -9.82 2.91
C GLU A 380 9.86 -10.67 3.76
N LEU A 381 9.94 -10.57 5.10
CA LEU A 381 9.00 -11.22 6.01
C LEU A 381 7.56 -10.73 5.83
N LYS A 382 7.35 -9.43 5.55
CA LYS A 382 6.02 -8.90 5.23
C LYS A 382 5.45 -9.47 3.92
N LYS A 383 6.30 -9.66 2.90
CA LYS A 383 5.89 -10.33 1.64
C LYS A 383 5.49 -11.77 1.90
N GLN A 384 6.28 -12.51 2.68
CA GLN A 384 5.95 -13.89 3.08
C GLN A 384 4.64 -13.95 3.88
N LEU A 385 4.43 -13.02 4.81
CA LEU A 385 3.19 -12.93 5.59
C LEU A 385 1.96 -12.75 4.68
N SER A 386 2.04 -11.84 3.72
CA SER A 386 0.96 -11.62 2.75
C SER A 386 0.67 -12.88 1.92
N SER A 387 1.69 -13.63 1.53
CA SER A 387 1.51 -14.91 0.82
C SER A 387 0.80 -15.95 1.68
N VAL A 388 1.14 -16.04 2.97
CA VAL A 388 0.49 -16.98 3.90
C VAL A 388 -0.97 -16.58 4.17
N GLU A 389 -1.26 -15.28 4.28
CA GLU A 389 -2.63 -14.80 4.46
C GLU A 389 -3.53 -15.11 3.25
N ASN A 390 -2.98 -15.05 2.02
CA ASN A 390 -3.70 -15.47 0.82
C ASN A 390 -4.01 -16.98 0.84
N ILE A 391 -3.04 -17.82 1.23
CA ILE A 391 -3.24 -19.28 1.34
C ILE A 391 -4.33 -19.60 2.36
N ILE A 392 -4.32 -18.93 3.53
CA ILE A 392 -5.37 -19.11 4.54
C ILE A 392 -6.74 -18.74 3.98
N GLN A 393 -6.87 -17.61 3.27
CA GLN A 393 -8.13 -17.19 2.66
C GLN A 393 -8.63 -18.19 1.60
N GLU A 394 -7.75 -18.70 0.76
CA GLU A 394 -8.10 -19.71 -0.26
C GLU A 394 -8.58 -21.01 0.40
N MET A 395 -7.88 -21.51 1.43
CA MET A 395 -8.27 -22.71 2.16
C MET A 395 -9.59 -22.53 2.93
N GLU A 396 -9.83 -21.35 3.53
CA GLU A 396 -11.09 -21.01 4.18
C GLU A 396 -12.25 -20.97 3.18
N GLN A 397 -12.04 -20.42 1.98
CA GLN A 397 -13.05 -20.44 0.91
C GLN A 397 -13.36 -21.86 0.42
N GLN A 398 -12.35 -22.73 0.29
CA GLN A 398 -12.55 -24.13 -0.09
C GLN A 398 -13.36 -24.91 0.95
N LEU A 399 -13.15 -24.65 2.24
CA LEU A 399 -13.97 -25.24 3.32
C LEU A 399 -15.42 -24.76 3.28
N ILE A 400 -15.67 -23.49 2.93
CA ILE A 400 -17.02 -22.92 2.82
C ILE A 400 -17.77 -23.46 1.60
N LEU A 401 -17.07 -23.67 0.48
CA LEU A 401 -17.64 -24.17 -0.77
C LEU A 401 -17.89 -25.69 -0.76
N ASN A 402 -17.52 -26.40 0.31
CA ASN A 402 -17.71 -27.84 0.42
C ASN A 402 -19.14 -28.17 0.89
N PRO A 403 -20.04 -28.69 0.02
CA PRO A 403 -21.46 -28.84 0.32
C PRO A 403 -21.77 -29.88 1.41
N HIS A 404 -20.79 -30.70 1.81
CA HIS A 404 -20.98 -31.80 2.75
C HIS A 404 -20.74 -31.43 4.22
N ARG A 405 -20.19 -30.25 4.55
CA ARG A 405 -19.99 -29.83 5.96
C ARG A 405 -21.29 -29.44 6.66
N ASN A 406 -22.33 -29.08 5.89
CA ASN A 406 -23.67 -28.76 6.40
C ASN A 406 -24.68 -29.92 6.27
N SER A 407 -24.23 -31.11 5.83
CA SER A 407 -25.06 -32.31 5.78
C SER A 407 -24.83 -33.21 7.01
N CYS A 408 -24.80 -32.63 8.20
CA CYS A 408 -25.11 -33.35 9.44
C CYS A 408 -26.58 -33.07 9.78
N VAL A 409 -27.48 -33.66 9.01
CA VAL A 409 -28.78 -34.03 9.58
C VAL A 409 -28.47 -35.29 10.39
N SER A 410 -28.25 -35.12 11.69
CA SER A 410 -28.38 -36.23 12.63
C SER A 410 -29.82 -36.70 12.52
N PHE A 411 -30.02 -37.88 11.92
CA PHE A 411 -31.25 -38.61 12.17
C PHE A 411 -31.14 -39.07 13.62
N ASP A 412 -31.81 -38.36 14.52
CA ASP A 412 -32.08 -38.89 15.84
C ASP A 412 -32.92 -40.15 15.64
N ASP A 413 -32.36 -41.29 16.05
CA ASP A 413 -32.87 -42.66 15.93
C ASP A 413 -34.14 -42.92 16.79
N HIS A 414 -34.94 -41.89 17.07
CA HIS A 414 -36.06 -41.94 18.01
C HIS A 414 -37.47 -41.95 17.39
N GLU A 415 -37.62 -41.88 16.06
CA GLU A 415 -38.96 -41.92 15.41
C GLU A 415 -39.27 -43.23 14.65
N PHE A 416 -38.42 -44.25 14.73
CA PHE A 416 -38.76 -45.60 14.29
C PHE A 416 -38.83 -46.57 15.48
N GLN A 417 -39.91 -46.44 16.27
CA GLN A 417 -40.48 -47.54 17.05
C GLN A 417 -41.94 -47.74 16.66
#